data_AF-Q59108-F1
#
_entry.id   AF-Q59108-F1
#
_cell.length_a   1.000
_cell.length_b   1.000
_cell.length_c   1.000
_cell.angle_alpha   90.00
_cell.angle_beta   90.00
_cell.angle_gamma   90.00
#
_symmetry.space_group_name_H-M   'P 1'
#
loop_
_entity.id
_entity.type
_entity.pdbx_description
1 polymer ?
#
loop_
_entity_poly.entity_id
_entity_poly.type
_entity_poly.pdbx_seq_one_letter_code
_entity_poly.pdbx_strand_id
1 'polypeptide(L)'
;MKRIPVARIATIAMACSLFAANASAADSVGQRQIERAVNDAIRPLMAAHGVPGMAVAVTAGGKRYVFNYGVAAKEGRRKVDGDTLFEIGSVSKTFTATLASYGQARGTLSLADPAGKYLPALAGSSLGATSLLDLG
;
A
#
# COMPACT_ATOMS: atom_id res chain seq x y z
N MET A 1 -51.17 6.03 23.40
CA MET A 1 -49.92 5.40 22.92
C MET A 1 -50.27 4.52 21.70
N LYS A 2 -49.91 4.93 20.47
CA LYS A 2 -50.26 4.17 19.25
C LYS A 2 -49.34 2.94 19.13
N ARG A 3 -49.90 1.74 19.25
CA ARG A 3 -49.17 0.47 19.07
C ARG A 3 -48.74 0.35 17.61
N ILE A 4 -47.44 0.23 17.34
CA ILE A 4 -46.93 -0.02 15.99
C ILE A 4 -47.34 -1.45 15.61
N PRO A 5 -48.07 -1.67 14.50
CA PRO A 5 -48.51 -3.01 14.12
C PRO A 5 -47.32 -3.87 13.72
N VAL A 6 -47.28 -5.12 14.20
CA VAL A 6 -46.22 -6.12 13.96
C VAL A 6 -45.90 -6.29 12.47
N ALA A 7 -46.90 -6.14 11.60
CA ALA A 7 -46.75 -6.15 10.15
C ALA A 7 -45.76 -5.09 9.64
N ARG A 8 -45.75 -3.87 10.20
CA ARG A 8 -44.83 -2.80 9.81
C ARG A 8 -43.39 -3.08 10.23
N ILE A 9 -43.19 -3.76 11.37
CA ILE A 9 -41.87 -4.18 11.84
C ILE A 9 -41.30 -5.27 10.92
N ALA A 10 -42.13 -6.23 10.51
CA ALA A 10 -41.73 -7.30 9.58
C ALA A 10 -41.35 -6.75 8.20
N THR A 11 -42.07 -5.75 7.67
CA THR A 11 -41.73 -5.14 6.37
C THR A 11 -40.40 -4.37 6.41
N ILE A 12 -40.14 -3.63 7.50
CA ILE A 12 -38.87 -2.89 7.67
C ILE A 12 -37.70 -3.87 7.81
N ALA A 13 -37.84 -4.94 8.59
CA ALA A 13 -36.81 -5.96 8.74
C ALA A 13 -36.49 -6.65 7.40
N MET A 14 -37.51 -7.00 6.61
CA MET A 14 -37.31 -7.62 5.30
C MET A 14 -36.66 -6.66 4.28
N ALA A 15 -37.05 -5.38 4.28
CA ALA A 15 -36.41 -4.36 3.44
C ALA A 15 -34.94 -4.12 3.80
N CYS A 16 -34.60 -4.06 5.10
CA CYS A 16 -33.20 -3.96 5.55
C CYS A 16 -32.37 -5.20 5.16
N SER A 17 -32.97 -6.39 5.22
CA SER A 17 -32.32 -7.65 4.83
C SER A 17 -31.97 -7.68 3.34
N LEU A 18 -32.90 -7.23 2.49
CA LEU A 18 -32.70 -7.14 1.03
C LEU A 18 -31.65 -6.09 0.66
N PHE A 19 -31.63 -4.96 1.35
CA PHE A 19 -30.62 -3.91 1.12
C PHE A 19 -29.21 -4.38 1.52
N ALA A 20 -29.07 -5.04 2.67
CA ALA A 20 -27.80 -5.61 3.12
C ALA A 20 -27.26 -6.72 2.20
N ALA A 21 -28.16 -7.58 1.67
CA ALA A 21 -27.79 -8.63 0.72
C ALA A 21 -27.23 -8.06 -0.59
N ASN A 22 -27.86 -7.00 -1.12
CA ASN A 22 -27.40 -6.33 -2.35
C ASN A 22 -26.03 -5.64 -2.17
N ALA A 23 -25.79 -5.01 -1.01
CA ALA A 23 -24.50 -4.39 -0.71
C ALA A 23 -23.36 -5.43 -0.63
N SER A 24 -23.59 -6.56 0.05
CA SER A 24 -22.64 -7.67 0.12
C SER A 24 -22.35 -8.30 -1.25
N ALA A 25 -23.39 -8.45 -2.08
CA ALA A 25 -23.24 -8.98 -3.44
C ALA A 25 -22.39 -8.06 -4.33
N ALA A 26 -22.64 -6.75 -4.32
CA ALA A 26 -21.86 -5.77 -5.09
C ALA A 26 -20.38 -5.76 -4.67
N ASP A 27 -20.11 -5.83 -3.36
CA ASP A 27 -18.76 -5.92 -2.83
C ASP A 27 -18.02 -7.19 -3.27
N SER A 28 -18.72 -8.32 -3.30
CA SER A 28 -18.17 -9.59 -3.77
C SER A 28 -17.83 -9.56 -5.27
N VAL A 29 -18.58 -8.80 -6.08
CA VAL A 29 -18.29 -8.61 -7.51
C VAL A 29 -17.00 -7.82 -7.69
N GLY A 30 -16.85 -6.70 -6.98
CA GLY A 30 -15.63 -5.88 -7.02
C GLY A 30 -14.39 -6.66 -6.59
N GLN A 31 -14.49 -7.45 -5.52
CA GLN A 31 -13.40 -8.33 -5.07
C GLN A 31 -12.99 -9.36 -6.14
N ARG A 32 -13.97 -10.05 -6.75
CA ARG A 32 -13.68 -11.03 -7.81
C ARG A 32 -13.05 -10.38 -9.04
N GLN A 33 -13.45 -9.16 -9.39
CA GLN A 33 -12.89 -8.45 -10.53
C GLN A 33 -11.43 -8.07 -10.29
N ILE A 34 -11.10 -7.53 -9.12
CA ILE A 34 -9.71 -7.20 -8.75
C ILE A 34 -8.86 -8.47 -8.70
N GLU A 35 -9.37 -9.54 -8.09
CA GLU A 35 -8.65 -10.83 -8.04
C GLU A 35 -8.33 -11.38 -9.43
N ARG A 36 -9.29 -11.36 -10.36
CA ARG A 36 -9.06 -11.78 -11.75
C ARG A 36 -8.00 -10.93 -12.42
N ALA A 37 -8.14 -9.59 -12.35
CA ALA A 37 -7.18 -8.67 -12.95
C ALA A 37 -5.75 -8.87 -12.42
N VAL A 38 -5.58 -9.06 -11.11
CA VAL A 38 -4.27 -9.33 -10.51
C VAL A 38 -3.74 -10.70 -10.95
N ASN A 39 -4.56 -11.75 -10.90
CA ASN A 39 -4.13 -13.09 -11.31
C ASN A 39 -3.69 -13.15 -12.79
N ASP A 40 -4.45 -12.51 -13.67
CA ASP A 40 -4.20 -12.50 -15.12
C ASP A 40 -2.91 -11.72 -15.46
N ALA A 41 -2.56 -10.69 -14.68
CA ALA A 41 -1.32 -9.95 -14.86
C ALA A 41 -0.10 -10.66 -14.24
N ILE A 42 -0.24 -11.17 -13.01
CA ILE A 42 0.91 -11.59 -12.20
C ILE A 42 1.37 -13.00 -12.55
N ARG A 43 0.47 -13.95 -12.81
CA ARG A 43 0.87 -15.34 -13.10
C ARG A 43 1.71 -15.46 -14.37
N PRO A 44 1.36 -14.83 -15.51
CA PRO A 44 2.19 -14.86 -16.70
C PRO A 44 3.53 -14.16 -16.49
N LEU A 45 3.55 -13.03 -15.78
CA LEU A 45 4.77 -12.29 -15.45
C LEU A 45 5.74 -13.15 -14.62
N MET A 46 5.25 -13.81 -13.58
CA MET A 46 6.08 -14.69 -12.76
C MET A 46 6.66 -15.84 -13.57
N ALA A 47 5.87 -16.44 -14.47
CA ALA A 47 6.32 -17.51 -15.36
C ALA A 47 7.39 -17.00 -16.35
N ALA A 48 7.16 -15.85 -16.98
CA ALA A 48 8.05 -15.27 -17.97
C ALA A 48 9.43 -14.89 -17.40
N HIS A 49 9.48 -14.45 -16.14
CA HIS A 49 10.72 -13.98 -15.49
C HIS A 49 11.27 -14.94 -14.43
N GLY A 50 10.67 -16.12 -14.25
CA GLY A 50 11.12 -17.10 -13.26
C GLY A 50 11.07 -16.59 -11.81
N VAL A 51 10.10 -15.72 -11.49
CA VAL A 51 9.94 -15.12 -10.16
C VAL A 51 9.42 -16.19 -9.17
N PRO A 52 10.17 -16.55 -8.11
CA PRO A 52 9.77 -17.65 -7.23
C PRO A 52 8.54 -17.36 -6.35
N GLY A 53 8.36 -16.11 -5.95
CA GLY A 53 7.26 -15.67 -5.10
C GLY A 53 7.04 -14.17 -5.19
N MET A 54 5.79 -13.76 -4.98
CA MET A 54 5.36 -12.36 -5.09
C MET A 54 4.19 -12.09 -4.15
N ALA A 55 4.21 -10.93 -3.48
CA ALA A 55 3.06 -10.38 -2.77
C ALA A 55 2.59 -9.12 -3.52
N VAL A 56 1.28 -9.00 -3.72
CA VAL A 56 0.65 -7.86 -4.39
C VAL A 56 -0.45 -7.30 -3.49
N ALA A 57 -0.34 -6.03 -3.15
CA ALA A 57 -1.34 -5.30 -2.37
C ALA A 57 -1.99 -4.21 -3.22
N VAL A 58 -3.32 -4.16 -3.23
CA VAL A 58 -4.11 -3.14 -3.95
C VAL A 58 -5.01 -2.42 -2.94
N THR A 59 -4.98 -1.09 -2.94
CA THR A 59 -5.96 -0.27 -2.22
C THR A 59 -6.84 0.45 -3.23
N ALA A 60 -8.14 0.14 -3.25
CA ALA A 60 -9.11 0.72 -4.19
C ALA A 60 -10.48 0.86 -3.50
N GLY A 61 -11.15 2.00 -3.68
CA GLY A 61 -12.46 2.26 -3.08
C GLY A 61 -12.47 2.16 -1.54
N GLY A 62 -11.37 2.55 -0.88
CA GLY A 62 -11.21 2.42 0.58
C GLY A 62 -10.97 0.99 1.09
N LYS A 63 -10.88 0.00 0.20
CA LYS A 63 -10.67 -1.41 0.52
C LYS A 63 -9.25 -1.85 0.18
N ARG A 64 -8.75 -2.82 0.93
CA ARG A 64 -7.43 -3.43 0.74
C ARG A 64 -7.58 -4.87 0.29
N TYR A 65 -6.81 -5.25 -0.72
CA TYR A 65 -6.76 -6.60 -1.27
C TYR A 65 -5.30 -7.05 -1.29
N VAL A 66 -5.02 -8.26 -0.81
CA VAL A 66 -3.66 -8.82 -0.76
C VAL A 66 -3.66 -10.18 -1.43
N PHE A 67 -2.74 -10.39 -2.36
CA PHE A 67 -2.58 -11.61 -3.14
C PHE A 67 -1.14 -12.10 -3.02
N ASN A 68 -0.98 -13.35 -2.61
CA ASN A 68 0.33 -13.96 -2.40
C ASN A 68 0.52 -15.15 -3.35
N TYR A 69 1.67 -15.22 -3.97
CA TYR A 69 2.03 -16.21 -4.98
C TYR A 69 3.36 -16.87 -4.63
N GLY A 70 3.46 -18.17 -4.90
CA GLY A 70 4.72 -18.90 -4.85
C GLY A 70 5.35 -18.99 -3.45
N VAL A 71 6.68 -18.90 -3.41
CA VAL A 71 7.49 -19.13 -2.20
C VAL A 71 8.47 -17.99 -1.95
N ALA A 72 8.65 -17.64 -0.67
CA ALA A 72 9.65 -16.70 -0.21
C ALA A 72 11.06 -17.30 -0.20
N ALA A 73 11.17 -18.63 -0.10
CA ALA A 73 12.42 -19.37 -0.18
C ALA A 73 12.26 -20.63 -1.03
N LYS A 74 13.18 -20.87 -1.97
CA LYS A 74 13.20 -22.08 -2.79
C LYS A 74 13.47 -23.31 -1.93
N GLU A 75 14.44 -23.20 -1.04
CA GLU A 75 14.71 -24.16 0.01
C GLU A 75 13.64 -24.07 1.11
N GLY A 76 13.19 -25.23 1.62
CA GLY A 76 12.10 -25.30 2.60
C GLY A 76 10.71 -24.91 2.06
N ARG A 77 10.63 -24.33 0.85
CA ARG A 77 9.38 -23.98 0.14
C ARG A 77 8.41 -23.14 0.98
N ARG A 78 8.93 -22.27 1.84
CA ARG A 78 8.12 -21.36 2.66
C ARG A 78 7.30 -20.45 1.75
N LYS A 79 5.98 -20.45 1.92
CA LYS A 79 5.06 -19.64 1.10
C LYS A 79 5.30 -18.15 1.33
N VAL A 80 4.98 -17.33 0.34
CA VAL A 80 4.79 -15.90 0.55
C VAL A 80 3.47 -15.71 1.30
N ASP A 81 3.49 -14.85 2.31
CA ASP A 81 2.36 -14.48 3.15
C ASP A 81 2.45 -12.99 3.56
N GLY A 82 1.54 -12.54 4.42
CA GLY A 82 1.47 -11.15 4.88
C GLY A 82 2.64 -10.69 5.74
N ASP A 83 3.44 -11.63 6.28
CA ASP A 83 4.57 -11.34 7.15
C ASP A 83 5.92 -11.50 6.41
N THR A 84 5.88 -11.87 5.13
CA THR A 84 7.07 -12.04 4.31
C THR A 84 7.74 -10.69 4.06
N LEU A 85 8.97 -10.55 4.55
CA LEU A 85 9.80 -9.37 4.32
C LEU A 85 10.49 -9.44 2.94
N PHE A 86 10.44 -8.33 2.21
CA PHE A 86 11.14 -8.13 0.94
C PHE A 86 12.07 -6.93 1.04
N GLU A 87 13.21 -6.99 0.37
CA GLU A 87 14.02 -5.81 0.10
C GLU A 87 13.29 -4.90 -0.88
N ILE A 88 13.06 -3.64 -0.51
CA ILE A 88 12.27 -2.68 -1.31
C ILE A 88 13.15 -1.79 -2.21
N GLY A 89 14.48 -1.94 -2.14
CA GLY A 89 15.44 -1.23 -2.99
C GLY A 89 15.24 0.30 -2.98
N SER A 90 15.18 0.91 -4.17
CA SER A 90 15.02 2.37 -4.31
C SER A 90 13.72 2.92 -3.74
N VAL A 91 12.72 2.10 -3.42
CA VAL A 91 11.54 2.57 -2.67
C VAL A 91 11.95 3.11 -1.29
N SER A 92 13.05 2.62 -0.69
CA SER A 92 13.61 3.17 0.55
C SER A 92 13.90 4.67 0.47
N LYS A 93 14.21 5.23 -0.71
CA LYS A 93 14.46 6.67 -0.87
C LYS A 93 13.23 7.52 -0.54
N THR A 94 12.02 6.98 -0.74
CA THR A 94 10.79 7.68 -0.34
C THR A 94 10.70 7.87 1.18
N PHE A 95 11.21 6.92 1.96
CA PHE A 95 11.33 7.05 3.42
C PHE A 95 12.38 8.09 3.79
N THR A 96 13.55 8.09 3.13
CA THR A 96 14.60 9.12 3.35
C THR A 96 14.11 10.52 3.01
N ALA A 97 13.42 10.70 1.87
CA ALA A 97 12.84 11.98 1.46
C ALA A 97 11.74 12.43 2.44
N THR A 98 10.93 11.50 2.94
CA THR A 98 9.92 11.78 3.98
C THR A 98 10.59 12.22 5.29
N LEU A 99 11.68 11.56 5.70
CA LEU A 99 12.44 11.93 6.89
C LEU A 99 13.07 13.33 6.76
N ALA A 100 13.64 13.67 5.61
CA ALA A 100 14.17 15.00 5.35
C ALA A 100 13.06 16.06 5.39
N SER A 101 11.91 15.79 4.74
CA SER A 101 10.73 16.68 4.76
C SER A 101 10.17 16.85 6.17
N TYR A 102 10.20 15.80 6.99
CA TYR A 102 9.83 15.86 8.39
C TYR A 102 10.76 16.79 9.18
N GLY A 103 12.07 16.71 8.94
CA GLY A 103 13.04 17.66 9.51
C GLY A 103 12.75 19.11 9.11
N GLN A 104 12.35 19.35 7.86
CA GLN A 104 11.91 20.68 7.41
C GLN A 104 10.65 21.15 8.14
N ALA A 105 9.62 20.30 8.22
CA ALA A 105 8.39 20.63 8.93
C ALA A 105 8.63 20.92 10.43
N ARG A 106 9.66 20.30 11.01
CA ARG A 106 10.09 20.49 12.40
C ARG A 106 11.02 21.70 12.59
N GLY A 107 11.46 22.35 11.52
CA GLY A 107 12.45 23.44 11.56
C GLY A 107 13.85 22.99 11.97
N THR A 108 14.17 21.69 11.93
CA THR A 108 15.51 21.18 12.27
C THR A 108 16.46 21.18 11.07
N LEU A 109 15.91 21.28 9.86
CA LEU A 109 16.66 21.55 8.63
C LEU A 109 15.83 22.39 7.65
N SER A 110 16.45 23.03 6.66
CA SER A 110 15.74 23.53 5.47
C SER A 110 16.26 22.81 4.23
N LEU A 111 15.38 22.38 3.33
CA LEU A 111 15.81 21.76 2.07
C LEU A 111 16.58 22.74 1.17
N ALA A 112 16.40 24.05 1.36
CA ALA A 112 17.16 25.08 0.67
C ALA A 112 18.56 25.31 1.26
N ASP A 113 18.88 24.72 2.41
CA ASP A 113 20.20 24.87 3.01
C ASP A 113 21.29 24.16 2.18
N PRO A 114 22.52 24.71 2.15
CA PRO A 114 23.65 24.03 1.52
C PRO A 114 24.07 22.80 2.36
N ALA A 115 24.46 21.71 1.70
CA ALA A 115 24.88 20.47 2.37
C ALA A 115 26.04 20.67 3.36
N GLY A 116 26.97 21.57 3.04
CA GLY A 116 28.10 21.94 3.89
C GLY A 116 27.72 22.53 5.25
N LYS A 117 26.47 23.04 5.40
CA LYS A 117 25.92 23.48 6.68
C LYS A 117 25.80 22.33 7.68
N TYR A 118 25.48 21.12 7.20
CA TYR A 118 25.22 19.95 8.03
C TYR A 118 26.40 18.98 8.11
N LEU A 119 27.27 18.99 7.10
CA LEU A 119 28.44 18.13 7.05
C LEU A 119 29.71 18.96 6.81
N PRO A 120 30.46 19.32 7.88
CA PRO A 120 31.64 20.18 7.78
C PRO A 120 32.72 19.67 6.82
N ALA A 121 32.81 18.34 6.63
CA ALA A 121 33.74 17.75 5.66
C ALA A 121 33.47 18.17 4.20
N LEU A 122 32.27 18.68 3.90
CA LEU A 122 31.90 19.20 2.59
C LEU A 122 32.10 20.72 2.46
N ALA A 123 32.45 21.43 3.52
CA ALA A 123 32.58 22.88 3.50
C ALA A 123 33.63 23.32 2.45
N GLY A 124 33.25 24.29 1.60
CA GLY A 124 34.09 24.80 0.51
C GLY A 124 34.13 23.92 -0.75
N SER A 125 33.49 22.75 -0.76
CA SER A 125 33.34 21.92 -1.96
C SER A 125 32.11 22.29 -2.78
N SER A 126 32.07 21.91 -4.06
CA SER A 126 30.89 22.04 -4.92
C SER A 126 29.67 21.31 -4.36
N LEU A 127 29.87 20.10 -3.83
CA LEU A 127 28.81 19.33 -3.18
C LEU A 127 28.32 20.00 -1.89
N GLY A 128 29.23 20.63 -1.14
CA GLY A 128 28.87 21.40 0.05
C GLY A 128 28.04 22.64 -0.24
N ALA A 129 28.21 23.25 -1.42
CA ALA A 129 27.41 24.40 -1.86
C ALA A 129 26.04 24.00 -2.45
N THR A 130 25.82 22.71 -2.73
CA THR A 130 24.56 22.19 -3.30
C THR A 130 23.47 22.19 -2.22
N SER A 131 22.24 22.53 -2.60
CA SER A 131 21.12 22.53 -1.66
C SER A 131 20.73 21.10 -1.27
N LEU A 132 20.20 20.90 -0.06
CA LEU A 132 19.71 19.58 0.35
C LEU A 132 18.59 19.05 -0.55
N LEU A 133 17.80 19.94 -1.15
CA LEU A 133 16.75 19.59 -2.11
C LEU A 133 17.31 18.86 -3.34
N ASP A 134 18.49 19.25 -3.79
CA ASP A 134 19.13 18.72 -5.01
C ASP A 134 19.89 17.40 -4.77
N LEU A 135 19.90 16.89 -3.54
CA LEU A 135 20.54 15.61 -3.19
C LEU A 135 19.61 14.39 -3.32
N GLY A 136 18.34 14.62 -3.66
CA GLY A 136 17.29 13.61 -3.79
C GLY A 136 17.24 12.91 -5.14
#